data_AF-A0A432WWM5-F1
#
_entry.id   AF-A0A432WWM5-F1
#
_cell.length_a   1.000
_cell.length_b   1.000
_cell.length_c   1.000
_cell.angle_alpha   90.00
_cell.angle_beta   90.00
_cell.angle_gamma   90.00
#
_symmetry.space_group_name_H-M   'P 1'
#
loop_
_entity.id
_entity.type
_entity.pdbx_description
1 polymer ?
#
loop_
_entity_poly.entity_id
_entity_poly.type
_entity_poly.pdbx_seq_one_letter_code
_entity_poly.pdbx_strand_id
1 'polypeptide(L)' 'MKTETITYLKENANSLELQEELMITKKGKPAFVVQSYADYAFQQETLALLKLMKLSEKSLTTEKLSIDEAFEQDGA' A
#
# COMPACT_ATOMS: atom_id res chain seq x y z
N MET A 1 2.34 -1.16 -14.52
CA MET A 1 1.12 -0.56 -13.95
C MET A 1 0.23 -0.11 -15.10
N LYS A 2 -0.88 -0.81 -15.32
CA LYS A 2 -1.89 -0.47 -16.33
C LYS A 2 -2.82 0.63 -15.80
N THR A 3 -3.44 1.38 -16.70
CA THR A 3 -4.38 2.45 -16.36
C THR A 3 -5.70 2.24 -17.07
N GLU A 4 -6.79 2.22 -16.32
CA GLU A 4 -8.14 2.02 -16.83
C GLU A 4 -9.14 3.01 -16.24
N THR A 5 -10.36 3.02 -16.77
CA THR A 5 -11.43 3.89 -16.26
C THR A 5 -12.21 3.23 -15.13
N ILE A 6 -12.91 4.05 -14.33
CA ILE A 6 -13.87 3.53 -13.34
C ILE A 6 -15.00 2.71 -13.98
N THR A 7 -15.33 2.96 -15.25
CA THR A 7 -16.33 2.18 -15.99
C THR A 7 -15.82 0.78 -16.27
N TYR A 8 -14.59 0.67 -16.78
CA TYR A 8 -13.93 -0.63 -17.02
C TYR A 8 -13.92 -1.49 -15.74
N LEU A 9 -13.53 -0.91 -14.60
CA LEU A 9 -13.52 -1.64 -13.34
C LEU A 9 -14.91 -2.19 -12.98
N LYS A 10 -15.96 -1.39 -13.13
CA LYS A 10 -17.33 -1.83 -12.80
C LYS A 10 -17.81 -2.97 -13.69
N GLU A 11 -17.46 -2.93 -14.98
CA GLU A 11 -17.89 -3.92 -15.96
C GLU A 11 -17.13 -5.26 -15.81
N ASN A 12 -15.88 -5.21 -15.36
CA ASN A 12 -14.97 -6.36 -15.36
C ASN A 12 -14.62 -6.89 -13.96
N ALA A 13 -15.12 -6.28 -12.87
CA ALA A 13 -14.72 -6.60 -11.50
C ALA A 13 -14.80 -8.09 -11.12
N ASN A 14 -15.85 -8.80 -11.59
CA ASN A 14 -16.06 -10.20 -11.22
C ASN A 14 -15.02 -11.16 -11.83
N SER A 15 -14.34 -10.76 -12.91
CA SER A 15 -13.37 -11.58 -13.63
C SER A 15 -12.02 -10.88 -13.78
N LEU A 16 -11.78 -9.85 -12.96
CA LEU A 16 -10.57 -9.04 -13.05
C LEU A 16 -9.38 -9.83 -12.46
N GLU A 17 -8.55 -10.38 -13.33
CA GLU A 17 -7.26 -10.95 -12.94
C GLU A 17 -6.17 -9.87 -12.99
N LEU A 18 -5.50 -9.66 -11.86
CA LEU A 18 -4.44 -8.67 -11.70
C LEU A 18 -3.08 -9.37 -11.64
N GLN A 19 -2.26 -9.16 -12.66
CA GLN A 19 -0.84 -9.54 -12.66
C GLN A 19 0.05 -8.45 -12.07
N GLU A 20 -0.43 -7.21 -12.12
CA GLU A 20 0.20 -6.03 -11.54
C GLU A 20 -0.90 -5.05 -11.12
N GLU A 21 -0.53 -4.01 -10.37
CA GLU A 21 -1.45 -2.97 -9.93
C GLU A 21 -2.14 -2.25 -11.11
N LEU A 22 -3.42 -1.94 -10.93
CA LEU A 22 -4.25 -1.23 -11.89
C LEU A 22 -4.61 0.17 -11.37
N MET A 23 -4.17 1.21 -12.07
CA MET A 23 -4.56 2.58 -11.80
C MET A 23 -5.94 2.87 -12.40
N ILE A 24 -6.85 3.38 -11.58
CA ILE A 24 -8.21 3.71 -12.00
C ILE A 24 -8.37 5.22 -12.10
N THR A 25 -8.89 5.66 -13.24
CA THR A 25 -9.21 7.06 -13.51
C THR A 25 -10.71 7.34 -13.40
N LYS A 26 -11.04 8.51 -12.87
CA LYS A 26 -12.40 9.06 -12.84
C LYS A 26 -12.38 10.47 -13.41
N LYS A 27 -13.17 10.71 -14.46
CA LYS A 27 -13.17 11.99 -15.21
C LYS A 27 -11.75 12.37 -15.70
N GLY A 28 -10.99 11.39 -16.19
CA GLY A 28 -9.65 11.58 -16.75
C GLY A 28 -8.53 11.81 -15.73
N LYS A 29 -8.81 11.75 -14.42
CA LYS A 29 -7.80 11.91 -13.36
C LYS A 29 -7.62 10.60 -12.59
N PRO A 30 -6.39 10.24 -12.18
CA PRO A 30 -6.16 9.12 -11.26
C PRO A 30 -6.98 9.30 -9.97
N ALA A 31 -7.59 8.22 -9.50
CA ALA A 31 -8.47 8.25 -8.34
C ALA A 31 -8.19 7.08 -7.38
N PHE A 32 -7.90 5.89 -7.91
CA PHE A 32 -7.67 4.69 -7.11
C PHE A 32 -6.56 3.84 -7.72
N VAL A 33 -6.00 2.94 -6.90
CA VAL A 33 -5.21 1.80 -7.36
C VAL A 33 -5.91 0.55 -6.87
N VAL A 34 -6.07 -0.43 -7.74
CA VAL A 34 -6.58 -1.76 -7.41
C VAL A 34 -5.43 -2.75 -7.55
N GLN A 35 -5.24 -3.59 -6.55
CA GLN A 35 -4.21 -4.64 -6.55
C GLN A 35 -4.78 -5.93 -5.97
N SER A 36 -4.06 -7.04 -6.15
CA SER A 36 -4.43 -8.29 -5.50
C SER A 36 -4.28 -8.15 -3.98
N TYR A 37 -5.10 -8.88 -3.23
CA TYR A 37 -4.98 -8.88 -1.77
C TYR A 37 -3.63 -9.45 -1.31
N ALA A 38 -3.11 -10.46 -2.02
CA ALA A 38 -1.82 -11.07 -1.69
C ALA A 38 -0.67 -10.08 -1.82
N ASP A 39 -0.64 -9.30 -2.90
CA ASP A 39 0.38 -8.27 -3.11
C ASP A 39 0.25 -7.16 -2.06
N TYR A 40 -0.97 -6.73 -1.76
CA TYR A 40 -1.22 -5.74 -0.70
C TYR A 40 -0.70 -6.23 0.65
N ALA A 41 -1.03 -7.47 1.05
CA ALA A 41 -0.60 -8.05 2.32
C ALA A 41 0.94 -8.14 2.40
N PHE A 42 1.57 -8.64 1.34
CA PHE A 42 3.03 -8.73 1.25
C PHE A 42 3.71 -7.36 1.37
N GLN A 43 3.17 -6.33 0.71
CA GLN A 43 3.66 -4.96 0.83
C GLN A 43 3.52 -4.43 2.27
N GLN A 44 2.38 -4.67 2.95
CA GLN A 44 2.17 -4.23 4.32
C GLN A 44 3.12 -4.92 5.31
N GLU A 45 3.31 -6.23 5.18
CA GLU A 45 4.25 -6.99 6.02
C GLU A 45 5.70 -6.53 5.81
N THR A 46 6.09 -6.30 4.55
CA THR A 46 7.42 -5.78 4.21
C THR A 46 7.63 -4.40 4.81
N LEU A 47 6.64 -3.50 4.71
CA LEU A 47 6.73 -2.16 5.28
C LEU A 47 6.85 -2.21 6.81
N ALA A 48 6.09 -3.08 7.48
CA ALA A 48 6.18 -3.28 8.92
C ALA A 48 7.59 -3.75 9.33
N LEU A 49 8.17 -4.71 8.60
CA LEU A 49 9.53 -5.18 8.85
C LEU A 49 10.56 -4.05 8.70
N LEU A 50 10.47 -3.24 7.64
CA LEU A 50 11.37 -2.10 7.43
C LEU A 50 11.26 -1.07 8.56
N LYS A 51 10.05 -0.82 9.08
CA LYS A 51 9.84 0.04 10.24
C LYS A 51 10.52 -0.52 11.50
N LEU A 52 10.41 -1.83 11.74
CA LEU A 52 11.07 -2.51 12.86
C LEU A 52 12.61 -2.46 12.74
N MET A 53 13.16 -2.64 11.54
CA MET A 53 14.60 -2.52 11.31
C MET A 53 15.09 -1.11 11.61
N LYS A 54 14.37 -0.08 11.12
CA LYS A 54 14.66 1.33 11.39
C LYS A 54 14.58 1.66 12.89
N LEU A 55 13.62 1.08 13.60
CA LEU A 55 13.53 1.18 15.06
C LEU A 55 14.75 0.57 15.75
N SER A 56 15.14 -0.64 15.35
CA SER A 56 16.31 -1.33 15.89
C SER A 56 17.58 -0.51 15.71
N GLU A 57 17.81 0.03 14.51
CA GLU A 57 18.96 0.89 14.21
C GLU A 57 18.98 2.15 15.10
N LYS A 58 17.84 2.84 15.22
CA LYS A 58 17.74 4.04 16.07
C LYS A 58 17.94 3.74 17.56
N SER A 59 17.46 2.59 18.03
CA SER A 59 17.62 2.18 19.44
C SER A 59 19.08 1.96 19.84
N LEU A 60 19.99 1.75 18.88
CA LEU A 60 21.42 1.65 19.11
C LEU A 60 22.09 3.03 19.24
N THR A 61 21.46 4.10 18.76
CA THR A 61 22.05 5.45 18.68
C THR A 61 21.35 6.50 19.56
N THR A 62 20.09 6.28 19.96
CA THR A 62 19.29 7.22 20.77
C THR A 62 18.30 6.45 21.65
N GLU A 63 17.81 7.09 22.73
CA GLU A 63 16.81 6.55 23.66
C GLU A 63 15.63 5.89 22.90
N LYS A 64 15.24 4.69 23.34
CA LYS A 64 14.39 3.74 22.60
C LYS A 64 13.08 4.38 22.11
N LEU A 65 12.86 4.38 20.80
CA LEU A 65 11.53 4.62 20.22
C LEU A 65 10.59 3.47 20.61
N SER A 66 9.40 3.83 21.05
CA SER A 66 8.35 2.87 21.42
C SER A 66 7.74 2.23 20.17
N ILE A 67 7.12 1.05 20.34
CA ILE A 67 6.43 0.35 19.25
C ILE A 67 5.31 1.23 18.69
N ASP A 68 4.58 1.92 19.56
CA ASP A 68 3.44 2.76 19.17
C ASP A 68 3.87 3.88 18.20
N GLU A 69 4.99 4.55 18.47
CA GLU A 69 5.54 5.63 17.62
C GLU A 69 5.94 5.17 16.19
N ALA A 70 6.17 3.87 15.96
CA ALA A 70 6.51 3.37 14.62
C ALA A 70 5.28 3.01 13.77
N PHE A 71 4.16 2.72 14.43
CA PHE A 71 2.92 2.30 13.78
C PHE A 71 1.87 3.40 13.71
N GLU A 72 2.07 4.53 14.40
CA GLU A 72 1.33 5.78 14.15
C GLU A 72 1.43 6.14 12.66
N GLN A 73 0.29 6.11 11.97
CA GLN A 73 0.12 6.77 10.67
C GLN A 73 0.01 8.25 10.99
N ASP A 74 0.90 9.10 10.46
CA ASP A 74 0.64 10.54 10.41
C ASP A 74 -0.79 10.72 9.88
N GLY A 75 -1.67 11.21 10.76
CA GLY A 75 -3.08 11.33 10.48
C GLY A 75 -3.33 12.15 9.22
N ALA A 76 -4.33 11.68 8.44
CA ALA A 76 -5.06 12.32 7.34
C ALA A 76 -4.66 13.74 6.90
#